data_AF-A0A8T0RW70-F1
#
_entry.id   AF-A0A8T0RW70-F1
#
_cell.length_a   1.000
_cell.length_b   1.000
_cell.length_c   1.000
_cell.angle_alpha   90.00
_cell.angle_beta   90.00
_cell.angle_gamma   90.00
#
_symmetry.space_group_name_H-M   'P 1'
#
loop_
_entity.id
_entity.type
_entity.pdbx_description
1 polymer ?
#
loop_
_entity_poly.entity_id
_entity_poly.type
_entity_poly.pdbx_seq_one_letter_code
_entity_poly.pdbx_strand_id
1 'polypeptide(L)'
;MALDSPAERRDEVVQVAMGNGNGVAPLQPLRPAGRPAAATAPYLDRRLRLNPNAEHKPQDYSDVRGEYAPAVYSALERHLPPSLLDADRDVKLHFMRDILARYWPQGERNKVQRHKEYRQRILHLYKPLHEELYNMHPSTFFLPTFLEAVRSNSEESFRSFMTEPIPGVYSFAMLQPTFCEMLLEEVENFEKWVHAMKFKIMRPNTMNKYGAVLDDFGLEAMLNQFMEQFVAPISRVFYPEVGGGTLDSHHAFVVEYGKDRDVELGFHVDDSEVTLNVCLGKQFSGGELYFRGIRCENHVNSETQHEEMYDYTHIPGQAVLHRGRHRHGARAISSGLRINLLLWCRSSVFREMKKYQKDFPTWCGECQREKRGRQSQCVKATKMVSLYLYSLHVLADPLLSVLRHLLLFGRRFSGALEAQRFNLYLRHVFYTNLYHTKLCSSFGT
;
A
#
# COMPACT_ATOMS: atom_id res chain seq x y z
N MET A 1 6.82 -25.50 -58.39
CA MET A 1 5.74 -24.75 -59.07
C MET A 1 4.91 -24.09 -58.00
N ALA A 2 4.98 -22.75 -57.95
CA ALA A 2 4.20 -21.91 -57.07
C ALA A 2 2.76 -21.82 -57.59
N LEU A 3 1.78 -21.82 -56.69
CA LEU A 3 0.51 -21.14 -56.90
C LEU A 3 0.06 -20.52 -55.58
N ASP A 4 0.07 -19.19 -55.60
CA ASP A 4 -0.35 -18.26 -54.56
C ASP A 4 -1.84 -18.37 -54.24
N SER A 5 -2.19 -18.09 -52.98
CA SER A 5 -3.50 -17.60 -52.58
C SER A 5 -3.31 -16.54 -51.48
N PRO A 6 -4.17 -15.51 -51.42
CA PRO A 6 -3.79 -14.21 -50.88
C PRO A 6 -3.87 -14.17 -49.36
N ALA A 7 -2.87 -13.56 -48.76
CA ALA A 7 -2.79 -13.23 -47.35
C ALA A 7 -3.85 -12.19 -46.96
N GLU A 8 -4.83 -12.60 -46.15
CA GLU A 8 -5.60 -11.67 -45.33
C GLU A 8 -4.77 -11.28 -44.10
N ARG A 9 -4.59 -9.97 -43.95
CA ARG A 9 -3.85 -9.29 -42.89
C ARG A 9 -4.40 -9.69 -41.53
N ARG A 10 -3.57 -10.40 -40.76
CA ARG A 10 -3.67 -10.45 -39.30
C ARG A 10 -3.25 -9.08 -38.77
N ASP A 11 -4.20 -8.34 -38.22
CA ASP A 11 -3.88 -7.22 -37.32
C ASP A 11 -3.33 -7.81 -36.02
N GLU A 12 -2.01 -7.85 -35.93
CA GLU A 12 -1.27 -8.05 -34.69
C GLU A 12 -1.60 -6.89 -33.74
N VAL A 13 -2.43 -7.15 -32.74
CA VAL A 13 -2.52 -6.28 -31.57
C VAL A 13 -1.20 -6.42 -30.82
N VAL A 14 -0.29 -5.49 -31.10
CA VAL A 14 0.95 -5.29 -30.34
C VAL A 14 0.59 -5.12 -28.87
N GLN A 15 0.86 -6.15 -28.08
CA GLN A 15 0.90 -6.09 -26.63
C GLN A 15 2.00 -5.09 -26.24
N VAL A 16 1.61 -3.90 -25.81
CA VAL A 16 2.52 -2.94 -25.20
C VAL A 16 2.89 -3.46 -23.82
N ALA A 17 4.12 -3.97 -23.72
CA ALA A 17 4.80 -4.21 -22.47
C ALA A 17 4.90 -2.89 -21.69
N MET A 18 4.32 -2.83 -20.49
CA MET A 18 4.54 -1.72 -19.57
C MET A 18 5.93 -1.89 -18.94
N GLY A 19 6.92 -1.26 -19.56
CA GLY A 19 8.23 -1.04 -18.98
C GLY A 19 8.19 0.05 -17.91
N ASN A 20 8.72 -0.27 -16.73
CA ASN A 20 9.11 0.71 -15.71
C ASN A 20 10.10 1.71 -16.31
N GLY A 21 9.79 3.01 -16.22
CA GLY A 21 10.69 4.07 -16.67
C GLY A 21 10.43 5.38 -15.93
N ASN A 22 11.32 5.69 -14.98
CA ASN A 22 11.57 7.05 -14.51
C ASN A 22 11.85 7.96 -15.71
N GLY A 23 11.05 9.00 -15.88
CA GLY A 23 11.25 10.05 -16.88
C GLY A 23 10.86 11.40 -16.32
N VAL A 24 11.84 12.30 -16.27
CA VAL A 24 11.72 13.71 -15.88
C VAL A 24 10.57 14.38 -16.63
N ALA A 25 9.75 15.15 -15.90
CA ALA A 25 8.60 15.87 -16.45
C ALA A 25 8.99 16.76 -17.65
N PRO A 26 8.31 16.68 -18.81
CA PRO A 26 8.51 17.62 -19.89
C PRO A 26 7.92 19.00 -19.52
N LEU A 27 8.66 20.06 -19.85
CA LEU A 27 8.22 21.45 -19.80
C LEU A 27 6.90 21.64 -20.59
N GLN A 28 5.97 22.38 -20.00
CA GLN A 28 4.65 22.68 -20.56
C GLN A 28 4.76 23.38 -21.94
N PRO A 29 3.94 23.01 -22.94
CA PRO A 29 3.81 23.79 -24.17
C PRO A 29 2.99 25.07 -23.93
N LEU A 30 3.46 26.19 -24.47
CA LEU A 30 2.74 27.47 -24.54
C LEU A 30 1.36 27.29 -25.23
N ARG A 31 0.31 27.82 -24.59
CA ARG A 31 -1.07 27.84 -25.09
C ARG A 31 -1.19 28.67 -26.38
N PRO A 32 -2.00 28.25 -27.39
CA PRO A 32 -2.42 29.15 -28.45
C PRO A 32 -3.49 30.13 -27.93
N ALA A 33 -3.36 31.38 -28.33
CA ALA A 33 -4.30 32.46 -28.04
C ALA A 33 -5.57 32.35 -28.89
N GLY A 34 -6.74 32.58 -28.28
CA GLY A 34 -7.97 32.89 -29.01
C GLY A 34 -9.24 32.23 -28.45
N ARG A 35 -9.89 32.89 -27.48
CA ARG A 35 -11.37 32.92 -27.30
C ARG A 35 -11.74 34.11 -26.40
N PRO A 36 -12.90 34.76 -26.64
CA PRO A 36 -13.18 36.11 -26.15
C PRO A 36 -13.44 36.15 -24.64
N ALA A 37 -13.07 37.28 -24.04
CA ALA A 37 -13.16 37.56 -22.62
C ALA A 37 -14.61 37.55 -22.11
N ALA A 38 -14.95 36.54 -21.31
CA ALA A 38 -16.09 36.59 -20.40
C ALA A 38 -15.56 36.72 -18.97
N ALA A 39 -15.89 37.86 -18.35
CA ALA A 39 -15.74 38.25 -16.95
C ALA A 39 -14.96 37.30 -16.02
N THR A 40 -13.69 37.63 -15.77
CA THR A 40 -12.90 37.09 -14.66
C THR A 40 -13.38 37.68 -13.32
N ALA A 41 -14.34 37.01 -12.67
CA ALA A 41 -14.51 37.06 -11.22
C ALA A 41 -13.48 36.12 -10.56
N PRO A 42 -13.00 36.40 -9.33
CA PRO A 42 -11.72 35.90 -8.86
C PRO A 42 -11.74 34.39 -8.62
N TYR A 43 -10.74 33.70 -9.15
CA TYR A 43 -10.50 32.25 -9.03
C TYR A 43 -10.35 31.74 -7.57
N LEU A 44 -10.42 32.63 -6.57
CA LEU A 44 -10.24 32.35 -5.15
C LEU A 44 -11.51 31.84 -4.45
N ASP A 45 -12.71 32.10 -4.98
CA ASP A 45 -13.98 31.78 -4.29
C ASP A 45 -14.65 30.46 -4.75
N ARG A 46 -13.88 29.60 -5.43
CA ARG A 46 -14.35 28.29 -5.94
C ARG A 46 -13.75 27.10 -5.20
N ARG A 47 -13.25 27.30 -3.98
CA ARG A 47 -12.69 26.20 -3.18
C ARG A 47 -13.79 25.60 -2.30
N LEU A 48 -13.84 24.28 -2.26
CA LEU A 48 -14.71 23.57 -1.32
C LEU A 48 -14.36 23.95 0.12
N ARG A 49 -15.38 24.10 0.95
CA ARG A 49 -15.27 24.22 2.39
C ARG A 49 -14.72 22.93 2.96
N LEU A 50 -13.78 23.05 3.91
CA LEU A 50 -13.24 21.90 4.62
C LEU A 50 -14.35 21.16 5.40
N ASN A 51 -15.17 21.91 6.12
CA ASN A 51 -16.28 21.38 6.90
C ASN A 51 -17.62 21.56 6.17
N PRO A 52 -18.50 20.54 6.17
CA PRO A 52 -19.81 20.65 5.57
C PRO A 52 -20.65 21.69 6.29
N ASN A 53 -21.49 22.40 5.55
CA ASN A 53 -22.53 23.24 6.13
C ASN A 53 -23.66 22.36 6.66
N ALA A 54 -23.73 22.18 7.99
CA ALA A 54 -24.74 21.35 8.64
C ALA A 54 -26.17 21.93 8.53
N GLU A 55 -26.29 23.24 8.36
CA GLU A 55 -27.58 23.94 8.23
C GLU A 55 -28.11 23.90 6.79
N HIS A 56 -27.23 23.66 5.81
CA HIS A 56 -27.61 23.58 4.40
C HIS A 56 -28.33 22.27 4.10
N LYS A 57 -29.52 22.38 3.50
CA LYS A 57 -30.27 21.24 2.95
C LYS A 57 -29.93 21.10 1.45
N PRO A 58 -29.21 20.04 1.05
CA PRO A 58 -28.92 19.81 -0.35
C PRO A 58 -30.19 19.66 -1.18
N GLN A 59 -30.10 20.02 -2.46
CA GLN A 59 -31.19 19.79 -3.39
C GLN A 59 -31.32 18.29 -3.71
N ASP A 60 -32.48 17.91 -4.23
CA ASP A 60 -32.66 16.53 -4.72
C ASP A 60 -31.86 16.33 -6.01
N TYR A 61 -31.17 15.19 -6.09
CA TYR A 61 -30.39 14.74 -7.24
C TYR A 61 -30.80 13.33 -7.70
N SER A 62 -31.95 12.82 -7.25
CA SER A 62 -32.46 11.49 -7.60
C SER A 62 -32.77 11.33 -9.11
N ASP A 63 -33.13 12.43 -9.76
CA ASP A 63 -33.39 12.56 -11.20
C ASP A 63 -32.10 12.56 -12.05
N VAL A 64 -30.94 12.83 -11.44
CA VAL A 64 -29.66 12.85 -12.13
C VAL A 64 -29.28 11.42 -12.51
N ARG A 65 -29.70 11.01 -13.72
CA ARG A 65 -29.34 9.71 -14.29
C ARG A 65 -27.86 9.71 -14.67
N GLY A 66 -27.14 8.70 -14.20
CA GLY A 66 -25.77 8.41 -14.61
C GLY A 66 -24.66 9.02 -13.74
N GLU A 67 -23.43 8.76 -14.19
CA GLU A 67 -22.12 9.27 -13.75
C GLU A 67 -21.70 9.11 -12.27
N TYR A 68 -22.49 9.54 -11.29
CA TYR A 68 -22.20 9.44 -9.86
C TYR A 68 -23.49 9.19 -9.05
N ALA A 69 -23.37 8.53 -7.89
CA ALA A 69 -24.53 8.29 -7.04
C ALA A 69 -25.13 9.61 -6.52
N PRO A 70 -26.47 9.77 -6.47
CA PRO A 70 -27.12 10.98 -5.97
C PRO A 70 -26.62 11.44 -4.60
N ALA A 71 -26.32 10.49 -3.70
CA ALA A 71 -25.78 10.76 -2.38
C ALA A 71 -24.42 11.51 -2.40
N VAL A 72 -23.61 11.30 -3.44
CA VAL A 72 -22.32 12.01 -3.60
C VAL A 72 -22.57 13.48 -3.91
N TYR A 73 -23.54 13.80 -4.75
CA TYR A 73 -23.91 15.20 -5.03
C TYR A 73 -24.50 15.87 -3.79
N SER A 74 -25.41 15.20 -3.08
CA SER A 74 -25.98 15.74 -1.84
C SER A 74 -24.92 16.00 -0.77
N ALA A 75 -23.93 15.11 -0.64
CA ALA A 75 -22.80 15.30 0.27
C ALA A 75 -21.91 16.47 -0.17
N LEU A 76 -21.52 16.51 -1.45
CA LEU A 76 -20.63 17.52 -2.00
C LEU A 76 -21.26 18.93 -1.98
N GLU A 77 -22.58 19.04 -2.15
CA GLU A 77 -23.28 20.33 -2.10
C GLU A 77 -23.06 21.03 -0.75
N ARG A 78 -23.03 20.29 0.36
CA ARG A 78 -22.78 20.88 1.70
C ARG A 78 -21.38 21.49 1.85
N HIS A 79 -20.45 21.11 0.97
CA HIS A 79 -19.10 21.65 0.95
C HIS A 79 -18.92 22.81 -0.04
N LEU A 80 -19.96 23.21 -0.78
CA LEU A 80 -19.84 24.35 -1.69
C LEU A 80 -19.58 25.66 -0.91
N PRO A 81 -18.82 26.61 -1.50
CA PRO A 81 -18.65 27.94 -0.94
C PRO A 81 -19.99 28.68 -0.87
N PRO A 82 -20.17 29.64 0.05
CA PRO A 82 -21.43 30.38 0.20
C PRO A 82 -21.98 30.95 -1.11
N SER A 83 -21.10 31.48 -1.97
CA SER A 83 -21.46 32.03 -3.29
C SER A 83 -22.08 31.01 -4.25
N LEU A 84 -21.86 29.70 -4.05
CA LEU A 84 -22.45 28.63 -4.86
C LEU A 84 -23.62 27.92 -4.16
N LEU A 85 -23.75 28.02 -2.83
CA LEU A 85 -24.88 27.42 -2.10
C LEU A 85 -26.22 28.06 -2.51
N ASP A 86 -26.20 29.37 -2.75
CA ASP A 86 -27.36 30.15 -3.18
C ASP A 86 -27.56 30.16 -4.70
N ALA A 87 -26.66 29.53 -5.46
CA ALA A 87 -26.75 29.47 -6.92
C ALA A 87 -27.85 28.50 -7.39
N ASP A 88 -28.20 28.60 -8.67
CA ASP A 88 -29.14 27.65 -9.29
C ASP A 88 -28.60 26.22 -9.26
N ARG A 89 -29.53 25.26 -9.20
CA ARG A 89 -29.23 23.82 -9.14
C ARG A 89 -28.30 23.37 -10.25
N ASP A 90 -28.53 23.83 -11.47
CA ASP A 90 -27.74 23.44 -12.64
C ASP A 90 -26.30 23.97 -12.56
N VAL A 91 -26.11 25.15 -11.97
CA VAL A 91 -24.78 25.72 -11.71
C VAL A 91 -24.04 24.90 -10.67
N LYS A 92 -24.71 24.54 -9.56
CA LYS A 92 -24.14 23.65 -8.54
C LYS A 92 -23.78 22.30 -9.14
N LEU A 93 -24.69 21.69 -9.89
CA LEU A 93 -24.49 20.38 -10.50
C LEU A 93 -23.32 20.37 -11.48
N HIS A 94 -23.21 21.40 -12.33
CA HIS A 94 -22.09 21.55 -13.26
C HIS A 94 -20.75 21.67 -12.50
N PHE A 95 -20.70 22.53 -11.49
CA PHE A 95 -19.51 22.71 -10.67
C PHE A 95 -19.10 21.43 -9.91
N MET A 96 -20.07 20.72 -9.34
CA MET A 96 -19.84 19.43 -8.68
C MET A 96 -19.34 18.37 -9.65
N ARG A 97 -19.89 18.29 -10.87
CA ARG A 97 -19.41 17.37 -11.91
C ARG A 97 -17.96 17.67 -12.30
N ASP A 98 -17.59 18.93 -12.46
CA ASP A 98 -16.20 19.33 -12.76
C ASP A 98 -15.22 18.91 -11.65
N ILE A 99 -15.66 18.96 -10.39
CA ILE A 99 -14.87 18.43 -9.27
C ILE A 99 -14.75 16.93 -9.39
N LEU A 100 -15.87 16.21 -9.45
CA LEU A 100 -15.90 14.74 -9.42
C LEU A 100 -15.16 14.13 -10.62
N ALA A 101 -15.22 14.76 -11.81
CA ALA A 101 -14.53 14.31 -13.02
C ALA A 101 -12.99 14.27 -12.86
N ARG A 102 -12.43 15.06 -11.93
CA ARG A 102 -10.99 15.04 -11.61
C ARG A 102 -10.60 13.87 -10.70
N TYR A 103 -11.53 13.38 -9.90
CA TYR A 103 -11.30 12.29 -8.94
C TYR A 103 -11.71 10.92 -9.49
N TRP A 104 -12.70 10.87 -10.37
CA TRP A 104 -13.15 9.65 -11.00
C TRP A 104 -13.47 9.92 -12.47
N PRO A 105 -12.44 9.88 -13.34
CA PRO A 105 -12.57 10.19 -14.77
C PRO A 105 -13.48 9.21 -15.54
N GLN A 106 -13.99 9.66 -16.69
CA GLN A 106 -14.82 8.85 -17.58
C GLN A 106 -14.21 7.48 -17.94
N GLY A 107 -12.90 7.43 -18.17
CA GLY A 107 -12.22 6.18 -18.51
C GLY A 107 -12.35 5.11 -17.42
N GLU A 108 -12.23 5.50 -16.16
CA GLU A 108 -12.38 4.60 -15.01
C GLU A 108 -13.85 4.20 -14.81
N ARG A 109 -14.79 5.13 -14.99
CA ARG A 109 -16.24 4.83 -14.97
C ARG A 109 -16.61 3.78 -16.01
N ASN A 110 -16.14 3.97 -17.24
CA ASN A 110 -16.38 3.04 -18.34
C ASN A 110 -15.79 1.65 -18.05
N LYS A 111 -14.64 1.56 -17.38
CA LYS A 111 -14.05 0.29 -16.97
C LYS A 111 -14.94 -0.42 -15.93
N VAL A 112 -15.38 0.29 -14.89
CA VAL A 112 -16.25 -0.25 -13.84
C VAL A 112 -17.59 -0.73 -14.42
N GLN A 113 -18.19 0.07 -15.30
CA GLN A 113 -19.46 -0.30 -15.95
C GLN A 113 -19.31 -1.56 -16.82
N ARG A 114 -18.24 -1.66 -17.63
CA ARG A 114 -17.97 -2.87 -18.43
C ARG A 114 -17.70 -4.09 -17.56
N HIS A 115 -16.98 -3.93 -16.44
CA HIS A 115 -16.75 -5.03 -15.49
C HIS A 115 -18.07 -5.50 -14.88
N LYS A 116 -18.95 -4.57 -14.48
CA LYS A 116 -20.29 -4.89 -13.98
C LYS A 116 -21.12 -5.67 -14.99
N GLU A 117 -21.17 -5.22 -16.24
CA GLU A 117 -21.90 -5.92 -17.31
C GLU A 117 -21.32 -7.32 -17.58
N TYR A 118 -19.99 -7.45 -17.57
CA TYR A 118 -19.32 -8.73 -17.68
C TYR A 118 -19.71 -9.69 -16.54
N ARG A 119 -19.70 -9.22 -15.29
CA ARG A 119 -20.09 -10.04 -14.11
C ARG A 119 -21.56 -10.44 -14.20
N GLN A 120 -22.44 -9.51 -14.54
CA GLN A 120 -23.87 -9.80 -14.71
C GLN A 120 -24.15 -10.88 -15.75
N ARG A 121 -23.38 -10.90 -16.85
CA ARG A 121 -23.50 -11.97 -17.86
C ARG A 121 -23.09 -13.34 -17.29
N ILE A 122 -22.01 -13.39 -16.52
CA ILE A 122 -21.58 -14.64 -15.87
C ILE A 122 -22.67 -15.10 -14.90
N LEU A 123 -23.12 -14.24 -13.98
CA LEU A 123 -24.15 -14.56 -12.98
C LEU A 123 -25.47 -15.03 -13.59
N HIS A 124 -25.80 -14.58 -14.80
CA HIS A 124 -27.01 -15.00 -15.50
C HIS A 124 -26.87 -16.38 -16.17
N LEU A 125 -25.67 -16.76 -16.60
CA LEU A 125 -25.44 -17.93 -17.46
C LEU A 125 -24.77 -19.10 -16.74
N TYR A 126 -23.95 -18.82 -15.74
CA TYR A 126 -23.26 -19.81 -14.93
C TYR A 126 -24.20 -20.34 -13.85
N LYS A 127 -24.15 -21.65 -13.61
CA LYS A 127 -24.89 -22.32 -12.54
C LYS A 127 -23.89 -22.83 -11.50
N PRO A 128 -23.96 -22.32 -10.26
CA PRO A 128 -23.15 -22.82 -9.16
C PRO A 128 -23.28 -24.34 -8.95
N LEU A 129 -22.18 -24.98 -8.55
CA LEU A 129 -22.18 -26.38 -8.12
C LEU A 129 -22.48 -26.49 -6.62
N HIS A 130 -21.88 -25.61 -5.81
CA HIS A 130 -22.06 -25.54 -4.36
C HIS A 130 -22.73 -24.21 -3.96
N GLU A 131 -24.05 -24.17 -3.95
CA GLU A 131 -24.83 -22.96 -3.57
C GLU A 131 -24.47 -22.44 -2.17
N GLU A 132 -24.06 -23.33 -1.28
CA GLU A 132 -23.62 -23.00 0.08
C GLU A 132 -22.37 -22.13 0.13
N LEU A 133 -21.50 -22.11 -0.90
CA LEU A 133 -20.32 -21.21 -0.94
C LEU A 133 -20.70 -19.73 -1.11
N TYR A 134 -21.91 -19.45 -1.57
CA TYR A 134 -22.34 -18.10 -1.95
C TYR A 134 -22.89 -17.30 -0.75
N ASN A 135 -23.03 -17.96 0.40
CA ASN A 135 -23.42 -17.34 1.66
C ASN A 135 -22.40 -17.68 2.74
N MET A 136 -22.22 -16.79 3.70
CA MET A 136 -21.25 -17.02 4.78
C MET A 136 -21.79 -18.05 5.78
N HIS A 137 -21.14 -19.21 5.85
CA HIS A 137 -21.42 -20.27 6.82
C HIS A 137 -20.17 -20.57 7.68
N PRO A 138 -19.89 -19.77 8.73
CA PRO A 138 -18.59 -19.80 9.39
C PRO A 138 -18.20 -21.16 9.96
N SER A 139 -19.15 -21.88 10.57
CA SER A 139 -18.92 -23.21 11.16
C SER A 139 -18.60 -24.31 10.15
N THR A 140 -19.01 -24.12 8.88
CA THR A 140 -18.72 -25.03 7.78
C THR A 140 -17.40 -24.67 7.10
N PHE A 141 -17.06 -23.38 7.09
CA PHE A 141 -15.91 -22.87 6.33
C PHE A 141 -14.62 -22.93 7.14
N PHE A 142 -14.70 -22.67 8.43
CA PHE A 142 -13.54 -22.47 9.28
C PHE A 142 -13.39 -23.54 10.35
N LEU A 143 -12.14 -23.77 10.75
CA LEU A 143 -11.84 -24.63 11.89
C LEU A 143 -12.40 -24.01 13.19
N PRO A 144 -12.92 -24.84 14.13
CA PRO A 144 -13.46 -24.34 15.39
C PRO A 144 -12.46 -23.49 16.20
N THR A 145 -11.18 -23.87 16.20
CA THR A 145 -10.10 -23.13 16.90
C THR A 145 -9.91 -21.73 16.33
N PHE A 146 -9.96 -21.57 15.01
CA PHE A 146 -9.91 -20.27 14.36
C PHE A 146 -11.13 -19.40 14.73
N LEU A 147 -12.33 -19.98 14.68
CA LEU A 147 -13.56 -19.27 15.02
C LEU A 147 -13.59 -18.78 16.47
N GLU A 148 -13.11 -19.60 17.40
CA GLU A 148 -13.03 -19.24 18.82
C GLU A 148 -12.07 -18.08 19.05
N ALA A 149 -10.92 -18.09 18.37
CA ALA A 149 -9.95 -17.01 18.47
C ALA A 149 -10.49 -15.69 17.90
N VAL A 150 -11.18 -15.73 16.74
CA VAL A 150 -11.85 -14.57 16.14
C VAL A 150 -13.01 -14.06 17.00
N ARG A 151 -13.79 -14.94 17.60
CA ARG A 151 -14.87 -14.55 18.52
C ARG A 151 -14.35 -13.85 19.77
N SER A 152 -13.22 -14.31 20.30
CA SER A 152 -12.56 -13.70 21.46
C SER A 152 -11.96 -12.33 21.13
N ASN A 153 -11.49 -12.17 19.88
CA ASN A 153 -11.04 -10.90 19.31
C ASN A 153 -10.00 -10.15 20.16
N SER A 154 -9.01 -10.88 20.69
CA SER A 154 -7.90 -10.32 21.44
C SER A 154 -6.56 -10.70 20.82
N GLU A 155 -5.51 -9.94 21.09
CA GLU A 155 -4.18 -10.28 20.59
C GLU A 155 -3.71 -11.63 21.14
N GLU A 156 -4.01 -11.93 22.41
CA GLU A 156 -3.67 -13.21 23.06
C GLU A 156 -4.40 -14.37 22.40
N SER A 157 -5.71 -14.23 22.11
CA SER A 157 -6.48 -15.27 21.44
C SER A 157 -5.95 -15.51 20.04
N PHE A 158 -5.60 -14.46 19.30
CA PHE A 158 -4.98 -14.60 18.00
C PHE A 158 -3.64 -15.33 18.07
N ARG A 159 -2.73 -14.88 18.95
CA ARG A 159 -1.40 -15.48 19.13
C ARG A 159 -1.44 -16.94 19.57
N SER A 160 -2.51 -17.38 20.22
CA SER A 160 -2.65 -18.76 20.70
C SER A 160 -2.68 -19.83 19.61
N PHE A 161 -3.13 -19.49 18.38
CA PHE A 161 -3.30 -20.46 17.29
C PHE A 161 -2.43 -20.18 16.06
N MET A 162 -1.70 -19.06 16.04
CA MET A 162 -0.84 -18.67 14.94
C MET A 162 0.63 -18.82 15.28
N THR A 163 1.44 -19.00 14.25
CA THR A 163 2.89 -18.90 14.31
C THR A 163 3.35 -17.69 13.52
N GLU A 164 4.39 -17.01 13.99
CA GLU A 164 5.04 -15.90 13.28
C GLU A 164 6.43 -16.37 12.81
N PRO A 165 6.54 -17.11 11.68
CA PRO A 165 7.81 -17.65 11.22
C PRO A 165 8.89 -16.58 10.98
N ILE A 166 8.47 -15.41 10.50
CA ILE A 166 9.31 -14.20 10.40
C ILE A 166 8.46 -12.97 10.76
N PRO A 167 9.10 -11.87 11.22
CA PRO A 167 8.38 -10.68 11.64
C PRO A 167 7.33 -10.18 10.62
N GLY A 168 6.07 -10.15 11.03
CA GLY A 168 4.93 -9.68 10.24
C GLY A 168 4.39 -10.66 9.19
N VAL A 169 4.84 -11.92 9.20
CA VAL A 169 4.21 -13.02 8.44
C VAL A 169 3.65 -14.00 9.44
N TYR A 170 2.33 -14.19 9.43
CA TYR A 170 1.64 -15.11 10.33
C TYR A 170 1.13 -16.31 9.56
N SER A 171 1.23 -17.50 10.13
CA SER A 171 0.65 -18.70 9.55
C SER A 171 -0.22 -19.45 10.55
N PHE A 172 -1.35 -19.96 10.10
CA PHE A 172 -2.34 -20.59 10.98
C PHE A 172 -3.31 -21.49 10.23
N ALA A 173 -3.74 -22.58 10.87
CA ALA A 173 -4.79 -23.45 10.32
C ALA A 173 -6.12 -22.68 10.36
N MET A 174 -6.81 -22.62 9.22
CA MET A 174 -7.96 -21.72 9.04
C MET A 174 -9.18 -22.44 8.49
N LEU A 175 -9.05 -23.11 7.35
CA LEU A 175 -10.18 -23.64 6.59
C LEU A 175 -10.45 -25.10 6.94
N GLN A 176 -11.73 -25.48 6.91
CA GLN A 176 -12.08 -26.90 6.94
C GLN A 176 -11.71 -27.58 5.62
N PRO A 177 -11.27 -28.86 5.64
CA PRO A 177 -10.99 -29.61 4.42
C PRO A 177 -12.19 -29.65 3.46
N THR A 178 -13.41 -29.80 3.98
CA THR A 178 -14.65 -29.80 3.20
C THR A 178 -14.87 -28.49 2.45
N PHE A 179 -14.59 -27.34 3.08
CA PHE A 179 -14.64 -26.05 2.39
C PHE A 179 -13.61 -25.95 1.27
N CYS A 180 -12.38 -26.41 1.53
CA CYS A 180 -11.34 -26.45 0.52
C CYS A 180 -11.77 -27.30 -0.69
N GLU A 181 -12.34 -28.48 -0.46
CA GLU A 181 -12.87 -29.37 -1.51
C GLU A 181 -13.98 -28.70 -2.31
N MET A 182 -15.00 -28.16 -1.64
CA MET A 182 -16.12 -27.47 -2.31
C MET A 182 -15.62 -26.30 -3.17
N LEU A 183 -14.70 -25.48 -2.66
CA LEU A 183 -14.18 -24.33 -3.41
C LEU A 183 -13.36 -24.78 -4.63
N LEU A 184 -12.59 -25.87 -4.50
CA LEU A 184 -11.87 -26.46 -5.63
C LEU A 184 -12.83 -27.01 -6.70
N GLU A 185 -13.87 -27.73 -6.29
CA GLU A 185 -14.90 -28.27 -7.19
C GLU A 185 -15.69 -27.16 -7.89
N GLU A 186 -16.03 -26.09 -7.18
CA GLU A 186 -16.71 -24.91 -7.73
C GLU A 186 -15.85 -24.20 -8.79
N VAL A 187 -14.56 -23.99 -8.51
CA VAL A 187 -13.62 -23.39 -9.47
C VAL A 187 -13.48 -24.28 -10.71
N GLU A 188 -13.34 -25.60 -10.53
CA GLU A 188 -13.25 -26.54 -11.65
C GLU A 188 -14.54 -26.55 -12.48
N ASN A 189 -15.71 -26.48 -11.84
CA ASN A 189 -17.00 -26.35 -12.52
C ASN A 189 -17.08 -25.05 -13.32
N PHE A 190 -16.65 -23.93 -12.74
CA PHE A 190 -16.59 -22.65 -13.43
C PHE A 190 -15.66 -22.71 -14.66
N GLU A 191 -14.45 -23.26 -14.53
CA GLU A 191 -13.53 -23.40 -15.66
C GLU A 191 -14.08 -24.28 -16.78
N LYS A 192 -14.72 -25.41 -16.44
CA LYS A 192 -15.41 -26.28 -17.41
C LYS A 192 -16.51 -25.53 -18.15
N TRP A 193 -17.32 -24.75 -17.44
CA TRP A 193 -18.36 -23.92 -18.04
C TRP A 193 -17.77 -22.85 -18.97
N VAL A 194 -16.71 -22.16 -18.55
CA VAL A 194 -15.99 -21.16 -19.37
C VAL A 194 -15.52 -21.77 -20.68
N HIS A 195 -14.90 -22.96 -20.62
CA HIS A 195 -14.43 -23.66 -21.81
C HIS A 195 -15.58 -24.09 -22.72
N ALA A 196 -16.64 -24.69 -22.15
CA ALA A 196 -17.81 -25.14 -22.91
C ALA A 196 -18.53 -23.99 -23.62
N MET A 197 -18.68 -22.85 -22.95
CA MET A 197 -19.31 -21.63 -23.50
C MET A 197 -18.36 -20.81 -24.38
N LYS A 198 -17.07 -21.17 -24.46
CA LYS A 198 -16.01 -20.34 -25.06
C LYS A 198 -16.03 -18.91 -24.53
N PHE A 199 -16.35 -18.76 -23.25
CA PHE A 199 -16.48 -17.46 -22.60
C PHE A 199 -15.08 -16.89 -22.32
N LYS A 200 -14.88 -15.59 -22.53
CA LYS A 200 -13.61 -14.94 -22.20
C LYS A 200 -13.71 -14.36 -20.79
N ILE A 201 -12.93 -14.91 -19.86
CA ILE A 201 -12.85 -14.43 -18.48
C ILE A 201 -11.65 -13.49 -18.25
N MET A 202 -11.75 -12.67 -17.22
CA MET A 202 -10.61 -11.95 -16.65
C MET A 202 -9.74 -12.93 -15.86
N ARG A 203 -8.42 -12.77 -15.99
CA ARG A 203 -7.45 -13.58 -15.26
C ARG A 203 -7.22 -13.03 -13.85
N PRO A 204 -6.78 -13.86 -12.90
CA PRO A 204 -6.65 -13.47 -11.50
C PRO A 204 -5.86 -12.18 -11.28
N ASN A 205 -4.75 -12.03 -11.99
CA ASN A 205 -3.94 -10.82 -12.01
C ASN A 205 -3.12 -10.76 -13.30
N THR A 206 -2.23 -9.77 -13.42
CA THR A 206 -1.38 -9.59 -14.61
C THR A 206 -0.22 -10.58 -14.74
N MET A 207 0.08 -11.34 -13.69
CA MET A 207 1.21 -12.26 -13.62
C MET A 207 0.80 -13.75 -13.68
N ASN A 208 -0.43 -14.09 -13.30
CA ASN A 208 -0.98 -15.44 -13.34
C ASN A 208 -1.85 -15.67 -14.57
N LYS A 209 -1.61 -16.79 -15.27
CA LYS A 209 -2.38 -17.18 -16.46
C LYS A 209 -3.56 -18.09 -16.12
N TYR A 210 -3.49 -18.79 -14.99
CA TYR A 210 -4.47 -19.79 -14.58
C TYR A 210 -5.11 -19.49 -13.23
N GLY A 211 -6.34 -19.99 -13.05
CA GLY A 211 -7.23 -19.67 -11.96
C GLY A 211 -8.31 -18.66 -12.33
N ALA A 212 -9.11 -18.26 -11.33
CA ALA A 212 -10.33 -17.47 -11.50
C ALA A 212 -10.49 -16.40 -10.42
N VAL A 213 -11.14 -15.28 -10.78
CA VAL A 213 -11.57 -14.25 -9.83
C VAL A 213 -12.92 -14.66 -9.26
N LEU A 214 -13.01 -14.81 -7.93
CA LEU A 214 -14.18 -15.41 -7.28
C LEU A 214 -15.41 -14.49 -7.30
N ASP A 215 -15.18 -13.18 -7.24
CA ASP A 215 -16.25 -12.19 -7.34
C ASP A 215 -16.96 -12.24 -8.70
N ASP A 216 -16.26 -12.66 -9.77
CA ASP A 216 -16.79 -12.65 -11.12
C ASP A 216 -17.97 -13.61 -11.30
N PHE A 217 -17.99 -14.70 -10.54
CA PHE A 217 -19.04 -15.72 -10.61
C PHE A 217 -19.91 -15.82 -9.37
N GLY A 218 -19.79 -14.87 -8.42
CA GLY A 218 -20.84 -14.56 -7.44
C GLY A 218 -20.47 -14.65 -5.97
N LEU A 219 -19.21 -14.91 -5.62
CA LEU A 219 -18.80 -15.06 -4.22
C LEU A 219 -18.57 -13.73 -3.48
N GLU A 220 -18.70 -12.58 -4.15
CA GLU A 220 -18.38 -11.25 -3.59
C GLU A 220 -19.06 -10.96 -2.25
N ALA A 221 -20.36 -11.24 -2.12
CA ALA A 221 -21.09 -10.97 -0.89
C ALA A 221 -20.60 -11.83 0.30
N MET A 222 -20.27 -13.09 0.04
CA MET A 222 -19.67 -13.98 1.04
C MET A 222 -18.26 -13.51 1.39
N LEU A 223 -17.45 -13.15 0.41
CA LEU A 223 -16.06 -12.72 0.61
C LEU A 223 -15.94 -11.35 1.28
N ASN A 224 -16.91 -10.46 1.09
CA ASN A 224 -17.02 -9.22 1.87
C ASN A 224 -17.16 -9.55 3.35
N GLN A 225 -18.08 -10.45 3.71
CA GLN A 225 -18.24 -10.92 5.08
C GLN A 225 -17.00 -11.67 5.58
N PHE A 226 -16.33 -12.45 4.71
CA PHE A 226 -15.09 -13.14 5.02
C PHE A 226 -14.02 -12.13 5.47
N MET A 227 -13.80 -11.09 4.66
CA MET A 227 -12.83 -10.05 4.96
C MET A 227 -13.21 -9.29 6.24
N GLU A 228 -14.43 -8.77 6.31
CA GLU A 228 -14.89 -7.90 7.41
C GLU A 228 -14.91 -8.61 8.76
N GLN A 229 -15.38 -9.86 8.81
CA GLN A 229 -15.62 -10.56 10.08
C GLN A 229 -14.45 -11.42 10.53
N PHE A 230 -13.56 -11.84 9.63
CA PHE A 230 -12.51 -12.81 9.96
C PHE A 230 -11.08 -12.33 9.66
N VAL A 231 -10.88 -11.52 8.61
CA VAL A 231 -9.54 -11.02 8.25
C VAL A 231 -9.24 -9.66 8.87
N ALA A 232 -10.21 -8.75 8.84
CA ALA A 232 -10.06 -7.40 9.38
C ALA A 232 -9.77 -7.37 10.90
N PRO A 233 -10.38 -8.22 11.76
CA PRO A 233 -10.07 -8.23 13.19
C PRO A 233 -8.61 -8.58 13.47
N ILE A 234 -8.08 -9.60 12.79
CA ILE A 234 -6.68 -10.02 12.88
C ILE A 234 -5.77 -8.91 12.33
N SER A 235 -6.13 -8.35 11.17
CA SER A 235 -5.34 -7.33 10.49
C SER A 235 -5.22 -6.03 11.30
N ARG A 236 -6.26 -5.67 12.03
CA ARG A 236 -6.26 -4.51 12.94
C ARG A 236 -5.19 -4.62 14.02
N VAL A 237 -4.94 -5.83 14.52
CA VAL A 237 -3.97 -6.09 15.60
C VAL A 237 -2.55 -6.14 15.04
N PHE A 238 -2.33 -6.89 13.95
CA PHE A 238 -0.97 -7.19 13.50
C PHE A 238 -0.43 -6.26 12.40
N TYR A 239 -1.30 -5.48 11.75
CA TYR A 239 -0.92 -4.55 10.68
C TYR A 239 -1.45 -3.11 10.85
N PRO A 240 -1.41 -2.53 12.07
CA PRO A 240 -1.94 -1.19 12.31
C PRO A 240 -1.25 -0.10 11.47
N GLU A 241 0.04 -0.28 11.16
CA GLU A 241 0.85 0.68 10.42
C GLU A 241 0.63 0.71 8.90
N VAL A 242 -0.13 -0.26 8.35
CA VAL A 242 -0.49 -0.32 6.94
C VAL A 242 -2.01 -0.33 6.72
N GLY A 243 -2.79 0.18 7.68
CA GLY A 243 -4.25 0.31 7.51
C GLY A 243 -5.03 -0.98 7.72
N GLY A 244 -4.46 -1.97 8.43
CA GLY A 244 -5.14 -3.24 8.73
C GLY A 244 -6.46 -3.08 9.50
N GLY A 245 -6.66 -1.96 10.19
CA GLY A 245 -7.91 -1.64 10.89
C GLY A 245 -8.96 -0.88 10.06
N THR A 246 -8.66 -0.56 8.80
CA THR A 246 -9.51 0.25 7.91
C THR A 246 -9.69 -0.41 6.55
N LEU A 247 -9.62 -1.74 6.49
CA LEU A 247 -9.85 -2.52 5.27
C LEU A 247 -11.32 -2.40 4.84
N ASP A 248 -11.55 -2.13 3.56
CA ASP A 248 -12.88 -1.78 3.02
C ASP A 248 -13.17 -2.38 1.63
N SER A 249 -12.22 -3.08 1.04
CA SER A 249 -12.39 -3.75 -0.25
C SER A 249 -11.43 -4.91 -0.40
N HIS A 250 -11.80 -5.90 -1.20
CA HIS A 250 -10.95 -7.04 -1.51
C HIS A 250 -10.77 -7.27 -3.01
N HIS A 251 -9.81 -8.10 -3.38
CA HIS A 251 -9.76 -8.81 -4.65
C HIS A 251 -9.45 -10.27 -4.35
N ALA A 252 -10.45 -11.12 -4.54
CA ALA A 252 -10.41 -12.53 -4.18
C ALA A 252 -10.27 -13.39 -5.43
N PHE A 253 -9.27 -14.26 -5.44
CA PHE A 253 -9.00 -15.11 -6.59
C PHE A 253 -8.28 -16.38 -6.19
N VAL A 254 -8.35 -17.37 -7.08
CA VAL A 254 -7.54 -18.58 -7.00
C VAL A 254 -6.44 -18.53 -8.04
N VAL A 255 -5.30 -19.12 -7.71
CA VAL A 255 -4.18 -19.35 -8.64
C VAL A 255 -3.84 -20.82 -8.66
N GLU A 256 -3.39 -21.29 -9.83
CA GLU A 256 -3.08 -22.70 -10.06
C GLU A 256 -1.65 -22.86 -10.57
N TYR A 257 -0.87 -23.66 -9.86
CA TYR A 257 0.49 -24.03 -10.26
C TYR A 257 0.60 -25.52 -10.56
N GLY A 258 1.27 -25.88 -11.65
CA GLY A 258 1.40 -27.27 -12.11
C GLY A 258 2.00 -27.36 -13.51
N LYS A 259 2.21 -28.59 -13.99
CA LYS A 259 2.87 -28.87 -15.28
C LYS A 259 2.22 -28.17 -16.48
N ASP A 260 0.88 -28.16 -16.53
CA ASP A 260 0.08 -27.54 -17.60
C ASP A 260 -0.63 -26.27 -17.09
N ARG A 261 0.01 -25.58 -16.13
CA ARG A 261 -0.44 -24.37 -15.46
C ARG A 261 0.73 -23.39 -15.33
N ASP A 262 0.66 -22.43 -14.40
CA ASP A 262 1.83 -21.63 -14.05
C ASP A 262 2.83 -22.52 -13.29
N VAL A 263 4.13 -22.37 -13.51
CA VAL A 263 5.15 -23.20 -12.83
C VAL A 263 5.71 -22.49 -11.59
N GLU A 264 5.87 -21.18 -11.69
CA GLU A 264 6.40 -20.29 -10.66
C GLU A 264 5.77 -18.91 -10.79
N LEU A 265 6.05 -18.04 -9.81
CA LEU A 265 5.67 -16.62 -9.89
C LEU A 265 6.87 -15.76 -9.51
N GLY A 266 7.25 -14.88 -10.43
CA GLY A 266 8.40 -13.99 -10.28
C GLY A 266 8.28 -13.04 -9.08
N PHE A 267 9.38 -12.40 -8.74
CA PHE A 267 9.48 -11.50 -7.60
C PHE A 267 8.55 -10.27 -7.73
N HIS A 268 7.70 -10.04 -6.73
CA HIS A 268 6.71 -8.97 -6.75
C HIS A 268 6.29 -8.51 -5.34
N VAL A 269 5.36 -7.55 -5.31
CA VAL A 269 4.54 -7.18 -4.15
C VAL A 269 3.08 -7.26 -4.57
N ASP A 270 2.18 -7.37 -3.59
CA ASP A 270 0.75 -7.34 -3.87
C ASP A 270 0.22 -5.90 -3.90
N ASP A 271 -0.83 -5.70 -4.70
CA ASP A 271 -1.66 -4.50 -4.64
C ASP A 271 -2.67 -4.61 -3.49
N SER A 272 -2.17 -4.74 -2.28
CA SER A 272 -2.94 -4.86 -1.05
C SER A 272 -2.23 -4.16 0.11
N GLU A 273 -3.00 -3.82 1.14
CA GLU A 273 -2.46 -3.47 2.44
C GLU A 273 -2.10 -4.76 3.20
N VAL A 274 -3.02 -5.73 3.19
CA VAL A 274 -2.85 -7.06 3.79
C VAL A 274 -3.27 -8.13 2.77
N THR A 275 -2.45 -9.17 2.64
CA THR A 275 -2.74 -10.36 1.82
C THR A 275 -2.95 -11.56 2.71
N LEU A 276 -4.06 -12.26 2.49
CA LEU A 276 -4.27 -13.62 2.95
C LEU A 276 -4.03 -14.59 1.79
N ASN A 277 -3.19 -15.60 2.00
CA ASN A 277 -2.89 -16.65 1.05
C ASN A 277 -3.11 -18.02 1.69
N VAL A 278 -4.11 -18.76 1.23
CA VAL A 278 -4.51 -20.05 1.82
C VAL A 278 -4.30 -21.17 0.82
N CYS A 279 -3.62 -22.23 1.23
CA CYS A 279 -3.50 -23.43 0.38
C CYS A 279 -4.83 -24.20 0.41
N LEU A 280 -5.52 -24.29 -0.73
CA LEU A 280 -6.77 -25.05 -0.82
C LEU A 280 -6.49 -26.56 -0.96
N GLY A 281 -5.35 -26.94 -1.53
CA GLY A 281 -4.86 -28.31 -1.49
C GLY A 281 -4.44 -28.88 -2.83
N LYS A 282 -4.67 -30.20 -2.95
CA LYS A 282 -4.04 -31.19 -3.86
C LYS A 282 -2.62 -31.61 -3.45
N GLN A 283 -2.20 -32.78 -3.95
CA GLN A 283 -0.86 -33.32 -3.69
C GLN A 283 0.13 -32.65 -4.64
N PHE A 284 1.17 -32.01 -4.08
CA PHE A 284 2.24 -31.36 -4.83
C PHE A 284 3.58 -31.38 -4.08
N SER A 285 4.65 -31.03 -4.78
CA SER A 285 5.97 -30.81 -4.19
C SER A 285 6.62 -29.55 -4.79
N GLY A 286 7.44 -28.86 -3.99
CA GLY A 286 7.96 -27.54 -4.34
C GLY A 286 6.89 -26.46 -4.26
N GLY A 287 7.10 -25.35 -4.96
CA GLY A 287 6.14 -24.26 -5.00
C GLY A 287 6.09 -23.43 -3.72
N GLU A 288 7.18 -23.36 -2.96
CA GLU A 288 7.28 -22.56 -1.74
C GLU A 288 7.01 -21.08 -2.01
N LEU A 289 6.33 -20.41 -1.06
CA LEU A 289 6.16 -18.97 -1.05
C LEU A 289 7.39 -18.34 -0.41
N TYR A 290 8.20 -17.63 -1.18
CA TYR A 290 9.42 -17.03 -0.68
C TYR A 290 9.25 -15.54 -0.38
N PHE A 291 9.79 -15.05 0.73
CA PHE A 291 9.75 -13.69 1.22
C PHE A 291 11.14 -13.06 1.25
N ARG A 292 11.25 -11.78 0.90
CA ARG A 292 12.51 -11.02 0.77
C ARG A 292 12.41 -9.63 1.40
N GLY A 293 11.78 -9.56 2.56
CA GLY A 293 11.65 -8.33 3.34
C GLY A 293 10.67 -7.30 2.76
N ILE A 294 10.27 -6.38 3.63
CA ILE A 294 9.22 -5.39 3.35
C ILE A 294 9.84 -4.08 2.88
N ARG A 295 9.23 -3.45 1.86
CA ARG A 295 9.71 -2.19 1.28
C ARG A 295 8.60 -1.20 0.94
N CYS A 296 8.87 0.08 1.20
CA CYS A 296 8.05 1.18 0.69
C CYS A 296 8.19 1.31 -0.84
N GLU A 297 7.45 2.23 -1.44
CA GLU A 297 7.47 2.45 -2.90
C GLU A 297 8.86 2.85 -3.38
N ASN A 298 9.55 3.73 -2.64
CA ASN A 298 10.88 4.21 -3.00
C ASN A 298 11.96 3.11 -2.93
N HIS A 299 11.74 2.06 -2.13
CA HIS A 299 12.75 1.02 -1.87
C HIS A 299 12.36 -0.36 -2.39
N VAL A 300 11.30 -0.49 -3.20
CA VAL A 300 10.81 -1.78 -3.68
C VAL A 300 11.91 -2.60 -4.39
N ASN A 301 12.79 -1.91 -5.14
CA ASN A 301 13.89 -2.49 -5.92
C ASN A 301 15.23 -2.53 -5.18
N SER A 302 15.29 -2.14 -3.91
CA SER A 302 16.52 -2.23 -3.11
C SER A 302 16.97 -3.69 -2.94
N GLU A 303 18.23 -3.90 -2.59
CA GLU A 303 18.75 -5.26 -2.39
C GLU A 303 18.05 -5.98 -1.23
N THR A 304 18.06 -7.31 -1.30
CA THR A 304 17.58 -8.18 -0.23
C THR A 304 18.74 -8.58 0.66
N GLN A 305 18.58 -8.42 1.96
CA GLN A 305 19.55 -8.87 2.96
C GLN A 305 19.32 -10.34 3.30
N HIS A 306 20.37 -11.04 3.74
CA HIS A 306 20.28 -12.47 4.05
C HIS A 306 19.23 -12.76 5.15
N GLU A 307 19.14 -11.89 6.16
CA GLU A 307 18.20 -12.02 7.28
C GLU A 307 16.74 -11.77 6.88
N GLU A 308 16.50 -11.28 5.66
CA GLU A 308 15.16 -11.04 5.11
C GLU A 308 14.66 -12.23 4.28
N MET A 309 15.48 -13.25 4.06
CA MET A 309 15.16 -14.40 3.22
C MET A 309 14.44 -15.50 4.03
N TYR A 310 13.23 -15.83 3.62
CA TYR A 310 12.46 -16.93 4.18
C TYR A 310 11.63 -17.60 3.10
N ASP A 311 11.53 -18.93 3.13
CA ASP A 311 10.74 -19.71 2.19
C ASP A 311 9.71 -20.53 3.01
N TYR A 312 8.43 -20.35 2.70
CA TYR A 312 7.31 -20.99 3.38
C TYR A 312 6.76 -22.16 2.58
N THR A 313 6.67 -23.33 3.21
CA THR A 313 6.05 -24.53 2.65
C THR A 313 4.55 -24.53 2.90
N HIS A 314 3.75 -24.62 1.84
CA HIS A 314 2.29 -24.63 1.96
C HIS A 314 1.75 -25.92 2.56
N ILE A 315 0.73 -25.77 3.42
CA ILE A 315 -0.02 -26.86 4.04
C ILE A 315 -1.51 -26.65 3.72
N PRO A 316 -2.23 -27.65 3.16
CA PRO A 316 -3.66 -27.52 2.86
C PRO A 316 -4.49 -27.05 4.07
N GLY A 317 -5.41 -26.12 3.84
CA GLY A 317 -6.24 -25.47 4.87
C GLY A 317 -5.51 -24.42 5.73
N GLN A 318 -4.18 -24.28 5.58
CA GLN A 318 -3.38 -23.29 6.30
C GLN A 318 -3.28 -21.99 5.52
N ALA A 319 -3.48 -20.89 6.25
CA ALA A 319 -3.33 -19.53 5.77
C ALA A 319 -1.94 -18.98 6.08
N VAL A 320 -1.47 -18.10 5.20
CA VAL A 320 -0.36 -17.17 5.41
C VAL A 320 -0.91 -15.76 5.27
N LEU A 321 -0.78 -14.97 6.31
CA LEU A 321 -1.17 -13.56 6.35
C LEU A 321 0.10 -12.69 6.36
N HIS A 322 0.17 -11.72 5.46
CA HIS A 322 1.32 -10.82 5.36
C HIS A 322 0.93 -9.44 4.82
N ARG A 323 1.80 -8.45 5.01
CA ARG A 323 1.66 -7.14 4.34
C ARG A 323 1.75 -7.32 2.82
N GLY A 324 0.92 -6.61 2.06
CA GLY A 324 1.02 -6.65 0.59
C GLY A 324 2.37 -6.15 0.06
N ARG A 325 2.98 -5.20 0.78
CA ARG A 325 4.33 -4.66 0.51
C ARG A 325 5.49 -5.57 0.92
N HIS A 326 5.20 -6.75 1.46
CA HIS A 326 6.23 -7.75 1.67
C HIS A 326 6.62 -8.32 0.31
N ARG A 327 7.88 -8.13 -0.10
CA ARG A 327 8.33 -8.61 -1.40
C ARG A 327 8.45 -10.13 -1.37
N HIS A 328 7.86 -10.80 -2.35
CA HIS A 328 7.75 -12.24 -2.34
C HIS A 328 7.57 -12.81 -3.75
N GLY A 329 7.47 -14.13 -3.87
CA GLY A 329 7.10 -14.85 -5.08
C GLY A 329 6.87 -16.33 -4.80
N ALA A 330 6.57 -17.11 -5.84
CA ALA A 330 6.42 -18.56 -5.73
C ALA A 330 7.60 -19.25 -6.41
N ARG A 331 8.24 -20.20 -5.73
CA ARG A 331 9.22 -21.10 -6.32
C ARG A 331 8.57 -21.99 -7.38
N ALA A 332 9.39 -22.60 -8.22
CA ALA A 332 8.93 -23.60 -9.16
C ALA A 332 8.32 -24.81 -8.43
N ILE A 333 7.11 -25.20 -8.84
CA ILE A 333 6.53 -26.48 -8.48
C ILE A 333 7.28 -27.61 -9.22
N SER A 334 7.60 -28.69 -8.51
CA SER A 334 8.31 -29.85 -9.09
C SER A 334 7.37 -30.98 -9.49
N SER A 335 6.24 -31.12 -8.81
CA SER A 335 5.21 -32.13 -9.13
C SER A 335 3.84 -31.74 -8.60
N GLY A 336 2.80 -32.34 -9.18
CA GLY A 336 1.41 -32.19 -8.73
C GLY A 336 0.75 -30.88 -9.18
N LEU A 337 -0.29 -30.49 -8.43
CA LEU A 337 -1.06 -29.27 -8.65
C LEU A 337 -1.15 -28.55 -7.32
N ARG A 338 -0.75 -27.28 -7.26
CA ARG A 338 -0.90 -26.42 -6.09
C ARG A 338 -1.95 -25.37 -6.40
N ILE A 339 -3.00 -25.32 -5.59
CA ILE A 339 -4.06 -24.32 -5.73
C ILE A 339 -4.18 -23.53 -4.45
N ASN A 340 -4.11 -22.20 -4.58
CA ASN A 340 -4.19 -21.29 -3.44
C ASN A 340 -5.31 -20.27 -3.66
N LEU A 341 -6.04 -19.99 -2.58
CA LEU A 341 -6.93 -18.84 -2.46
C LEU A 341 -6.12 -17.63 -2.01
N LEU A 342 -6.27 -16.51 -2.70
CA LEU A 342 -5.72 -15.23 -2.32
C LEU A 342 -6.85 -14.23 -2.07
N LEU A 343 -6.72 -13.46 -0.99
CA LEU A 343 -7.56 -12.33 -0.68
C LEU A 343 -6.68 -11.09 -0.46
N TRP A 344 -6.62 -10.24 -1.48
CA TRP A 344 -5.95 -8.94 -1.39
C TRP A 344 -6.87 -7.93 -0.75
N CYS A 345 -6.63 -7.62 0.52
CA CYS A 345 -7.45 -6.69 1.29
C CYS A 345 -6.86 -5.28 1.20
N ARG A 346 -7.71 -4.30 0.92
CA ARG A 346 -7.33 -2.91 0.68
C ARG A 346 -8.02 -1.96 1.64
N SER A 347 -7.38 -0.82 1.89
CA SER A 347 -7.92 0.28 2.66
C SER A 347 -7.86 1.58 1.85
N SER A 348 -9.02 2.10 1.44
CA SER A 348 -9.09 3.39 0.75
C SER A 348 -8.58 4.54 1.64
N VAL A 349 -8.89 4.50 2.95
CA VAL A 349 -8.44 5.49 3.93
C VAL A 349 -6.91 5.51 4.02
N PHE A 350 -6.27 4.35 4.19
CA PHE A 350 -4.81 4.29 4.27
C PHE A 350 -4.15 4.78 2.98
N ARG A 351 -4.67 4.36 1.82
CA ARG A 351 -4.17 4.79 0.51
C ARG A 351 -4.26 6.30 0.32
N GLU A 352 -5.33 6.93 0.80
CA GLU A 352 -5.45 8.40 0.78
C GLU A 352 -4.46 9.05 1.75
N MET A 353 -4.41 8.59 3.01
CA MET A 353 -3.51 9.13 4.04
C MET A 353 -2.03 9.06 3.63
N LYS A 354 -1.63 7.98 2.98
CA LYS A 354 -0.26 7.75 2.50
C LYS A 354 0.22 8.85 1.55
N LYS A 355 -0.67 9.49 0.77
CA LYS A 355 -0.31 10.60 -0.14
C LYS A 355 0.28 11.80 0.59
N TYR A 356 -0.02 11.96 1.87
CA TYR A 356 0.43 13.08 2.70
C TYR A 356 1.56 12.71 3.66
N GLN A 357 1.97 11.43 3.69
CA GLN A 357 3.04 10.96 4.56
C GLN A 357 4.41 11.41 4.02
N LYS A 358 5.15 12.19 4.82
CA LYS A 358 6.47 12.74 4.44
C LYS A 358 7.64 12.04 5.12
N ASP A 359 7.37 11.26 6.18
CA ASP A 359 8.40 10.64 7.00
C ASP A 359 8.78 9.24 6.50
N PHE A 360 9.93 8.74 6.97
CA PHE A 360 10.37 7.37 6.74
C PHE A 360 9.34 6.37 7.26
N PRO A 361 8.80 5.48 6.39
CA PRO A 361 7.94 4.40 6.83
C PRO A 361 8.66 3.52 7.85
N THR A 362 8.06 3.39 9.03
CA THR A 362 8.61 2.58 10.13
C THR A 362 8.65 1.09 9.80
N TRP A 363 7.82 0.63 8.86
CA TRP A 363 7.73 -0.78 8.44
C TRP A 363 8.66 -1.15 7.28
N CYS A 364 9.34 -0.18 6.64
CA CYS A 364 10.26 -0.47 5.54
C CYS A 364 11.67 -0.77 6.06
N GLY A 365 12.19 -1.96 5.78
CA GLY A 365 13.52 -2.39 6.25
C GLY A 365 14.65 -1.45 5.80
N GLU A 366 14.60 -0.98 4.54
CA GLU A 366 15.60 -0.04 4.01
C GLU A 366 15.52 1.34 4.66
N CYS A 367 14.32 1.94 4.79
CA CYS A 367 14.13 3.20 5.50
C CYS A 367 14.69 3.16 6.93
N GLN A 368 14.48 2.04 7.64
CA GLN A 368 15.04 1.86 8.97
C GLN A 368 16.58 1.78 8.94
N ARG A 369 17.18 1.11 7.94
CA ARG A 369 18.64 1.05 7.77
C ARG A 369 19.23 2.42 7.48
N GLU A 370 18.64 3.17 6.56
CA GLU A 370 19.06 4.54 6.26
C GLU A 370 18.97 5.43 7.51
N LYS A 371 17.86 5.32 8.28
CA LYS A 371 17.69 6.04 9.54
C LYS A 371 18.78 5.67 10.56
N ARG A 372 19.06 4.38 10.76
CA ARG A 372 20.14 3.90 11.65
C ARG A 372 21.52 4.35 11.17
N GLY A 373 21.77 4.35 9.85
CA GLY A 373 23.01 4.83 9.24
C GLY A 373 23.26 6.31 9.52
N ARG A 374 22.23 7.15 9.33
CA ARG A 374 22.28 8.59 9.66
C ARG A 374 22.51 8.82 11.15
N GLN A 375 21.84 8.07 12.01
CA GLN A 375 22.05 8.14 13.46
C GLN A 375 23.48 7.75 13.85
N SER A 376 24.03 6.68 13.28
CA SER A 376 25.42 6.26 13.53
C SER A 376 26.44 7.30 13.09
N GLN A 377 26.25 7.89 11.90
CA GLN A 377 27.10 8.98 11.41
C GLN A 377 27.01 10.21 12.32
N CYS A 378 25.81 10.57 12.77
CA CYS A 378 25.60 11.66 13.73
C CYS A 378 26.35 11.38 15.04
N VAL A 379 26.22 10.19 15.61
CA VAL A 379 26.92 9.81 16.85
C VAL A 379 28.44 9.86 16.67
N LYS A 380 28.97 9.38 15.53
CA LYS A 380 30.40 9.46 15.22
C LYS A 380 30.87 10.92 15.11
N ALA A 381 30.12 11.77 14.41
CA ALA A 381 30.43 13.19 14.30
C ALA A 381 30.43 13.89 15.67
N THR A 382 29.41 13.64 16.51
CA THR A 382 29.34 14.19 17.87
C THR A 382 30.50 13.70 18.75
N LYS A 383 30.88 12.42 18.65
CA LYS A 383 32.06 11.89 19.36
C LYS A 383 33.35 12.54 18.90
N MET A 384 33.53 12.75 17.59
CA MET A 384 34.72 13.44 17.07
C MET A 384 34.79 14.89 17.54
N VAL A 385 33.66 15.61 17.52
CA VAL A 385 33.60 16.98 18.07
C VAL A 385 33.90 16.99 19.56
N SER A 386 33.34 16.06 20.33
CA SER A 386 33.60 15.94 21.76
C SER A 386 35.07 15.62 22.08
N LEU A 387 35.70 14.71 21.33
CA LEU A 387 37.14 14.43 21.43
C LEU A 387 37.98 15.65 21.08
N TYR A 388 37.63 16.38 20.01
CA TYR A 388 38.34 17.59 19.61
C TYR A 388 38.22 18.70 20.66
N LEU A 389 37.03 18.88 21.25
CA LEU A 389 36.79 19.80 22.37
C LEU A 389 37.55 19.37 23.63
N TYR A 390 37.61 18.08 23.94
CA TYR A 390 38.40 17.56 25.06
C TYR A 390 39.89 17.78 24.84
N SER A 391 40.42 17.49 23.65
CA SER A 391 41.82 17.77 23.28
C SER A 391 42.13 19.27 23.34
N LEU A 392 41.23 20.14 22.88
CA LEU A 392 41.36 21.58 23.05
C LEU A 392 41.37 21.98 24.52
N HIS A 393 40.53 21.38 25.36
CA HIS A 393 40.50 21.65 26.80
C HIS A 393 41.79 21.21 27.48
N VAL A 394 42.29 20.00 27.18
CA VAL A 394 43.55 19.47 27.71
C VAL A 394 44.76 20.27 27.21
N LEU A 395 44.76 20.75 25.97
CA LEU A 395 45.81 21.64 25.44
C LEU A 395 45.70 23.08 25.96
N ALA A 396 44.48 23.52 26.30
CA ALA A 396 44.23 24.82 26.92
C ALA A 396 44.55 24.80 28.43
N ASP A 397 44.56 23.66 29.10
CA ASP A 397 44.83 23.55 30.53
C ASP A 397 46.25 24.01 30.93
N PRO A 398 47.34 23.68 30.19
CA PRO A 398 48.65 24.30 30.39
C PRO A 398 48.62 25.82 30.18
N LEU A 399 47.86 26.30 29.18
CA LEU A 399 47.74 27.74 28.89
C LEU A 399 46.94 28.48 29.96
N LEU A 400 45.88 27.86 30.51
CA LEU A 400 45.07 28.35 31.63
C LEU A 400 45.83 28.30 32.95
N SER A 401 46.67 27.29 33.16
CA SER A 401 47.62 27.20 34.26
C SER A 401 48.65 28.32 34.20
N VAL A 402 49.24 28.58 33.02
CA VAL A 402 50.16 29.71 32.78
C VAL A 402 49.47 31.06 32.97
N LEU A 403 48.23 31.22 32.50
CA LEU A 403 47.43 32.43 32.72
C LEU A 403 47.02 32.62 34.18
N ARG A 404 46.68 31.55 34.90
CA ARG A 404 46.45 31.57 36.36
C ARG A 404 47.72 31.96 37.11
N HIS A 405 48.89 31.47 36.68
CA HIS A 405 50.16 31.85 37.28
C HIS A 405 50.52 33.34 37.02
N LEU A 406 50.22 33.84 35.82
CA LEU A 406 50.35 35.26 35.47
C LEU A 406 49.33 36.17 36.20
N LEU A 407 48.13 35.65 36.53
CA LEU A 407 47.10 36.35 37.29
C LEU A 407 47.35 36.32 38.81
N LEU A 408 47.88 35.22 39.36
CA LEU A 408 48.18 35.05 40.78
C LEU A 408 49.45 35.79 41.22
N PHE A 409 50.46 35.89 40.35
CA PHE A 409 51.56 36.85 40.52
C PHE A 409 51.17 38.16 39.84
N GLY A 410 50.42 39.00 40.55
CA GLY A 410 49.81 40.24 40.06
C GLY A 410 50.74 41.16 39.25
N ARG A 411 50.93 40.84 37.97
CA ARG A 411 51.50 41.75 36.97
C ARG A 411 50.35 42.29 36.14
N ARG A 412 50.20 43.61 36.18
CA ARG A 412 49.25 44.36 35.36
C ARG A 412 49.47 44.01 33.89
N PHE A 413 48.45 43.44 33.25
CA PHE A 413 48.38 43.29 31.79
C PHE A 413 48.66 44.66 31.16
N SER A 414 49.78 44.78 30.45
CA SER A 414 50.26 46.08 29.94
C SER A 414 50.71 46.02 28.48
N GLY A 415 50.53 44.89 27.79
CA GLY A 415 50.94 44.74 26.39
C GLY A 415 49.82 44.25 25.44
N ALA A 416 49.87 44.75 24.20
CA ALA A 416 48.95 44.38 23.11
C ALA A 416 48.89 42.87 22.80
N LEU A 417 49.97 42.14 23.10
CA LEU A 417 50.05 40.68 22.90
C LEU A 417 49.16 39.90 23.89
N GLU A 418 48.93 40.44 25.09
CA GLU A 418 48.11 39.80 26.13
C GLU A 418 46.61 40.01 25.86
N ALA A 419 46.23 41.18 25.33
CA ALA A 419 44.88 41.45 24.85
C ALA A 419 44.49 40.57 23.64
N GLN A 420 45.44 40.22 22.77
CA GLN A 420 45.23 39.25 21.69
C GLN A 420 44.98 37.84 22.23
N ARG A 421 45.73 37.41 23.25
CA ARG A 421 45.56 36.09 23.90
C ARG A 421 44.22 35.99 24.63
N PHE A 422 43.79 37.05 25.30
CA PHE A 422 42.47 37.11 25.95
C PHE A 422 41.31 37.12 24.94
N ASN A 423 41.46 37.79 23.79
CA ASN A 423 40.48 37.73 22.70
C ASN A 423 40.37 36.33 22.06
N LEU A 424 41.48 35.60 21.96
CA LEU A 424 41.47 34.19 21.53
C LEU A 424 40.72 33.30 22.53
N TYR A 425 40.87 33.54 23.82
CA TYR A 425 40.10 32.86 24.87
C TYR A 425 38.60 33.17 24.77
N LEU A 426 38.21 34.43 24.63
CA LEU A 426 36.80 34.82 24.45
C LEU A 426 36.20 34.24 23.17
N ARG A 427 36.95 34.20 22.06
CA ARG A 427 36.51 33.53 20.83
C ARG A 427 36.31 32.04 21.06
N HIS A 428 37.22 31.36 21.78
CA HIS A 428 37.06 29.95 22.07
C HIS A 428 35.78 29.67 22.87
N VAL A 429 35.50 30.46 23.91
CA VAL A 429 34.30 30.34 24.76
C VAL A 429 33.02 30.68 23.99
N PHE A 430 33.06 31.65 23.08
CA PHE A 430 31.93 31.98 22.22
C PHE A 430 31.65 30.88 21.21
N TYR A 431 32.67 30.30 20.58
CA TYR A 431 32.52 29.23 19.59
C TYR A 431 31.97 27.94 20.21
N THR A 432 32.39 27.57 21.42
CA THR A 432 31.80 26.42 22.13
C THR A 432 30.34 26.63 22.49
N ASN A 433 29.96 27.82 22.95
CA ASN A 433 28.56 28.11 23.29
C ASN A 433 27.63 28.20 22.06
N LEU A 434 28.05 28.88 20.99
CA LEU A 434 27.22 29.05 19.78
C LEU A 434 26.97 27.73 19.04
N TYR A 435 27.94 26.81 19.07
CA TYR A 435 27.78 25.47 18.48
C TYR A 435 26.90 24.57 19.35
N HIS A 436 26.95 24.69 20.67
CA HIS A 436 26.05 23.96 21.57
C HIS A 436 24.58 24.37 21.36
N THR A 437 24.32 25.65 21.07
CA THR A 437 22.96 26.13 20.76
C THR A 437 22.46 25.69 19.38
N LYS A 438 23.33 25.70 18.35
CA LYS A 438 22.97 25.23 16.99
C LYS A 438 22.77 23.71 16.89
N LEU A 439 23.51 22.93 17.68
CA LEU A 439 23.28 21.49 17.81
C LEU A 439 21.89 21.27 18.43
N CYS A 440 21.57 21.87 19.59
CA CYS A 440 20.25 21.69 20.21
C CYS A 440 19.06 22.14 19.35
N SER A 441 19.19 23.21 18.56
CA SER A 441 18.11 23.68 17.66
C SER A 441 17.91 22.81 16.41
N SER A 442 18.88 21.96 16.06
CA SER A 442 18.77 21.01 14.93
C SER A 442 18.18 19.65 15.36
N PHE A 443 17.89 19.47 16.66
CA PHE A 443 17.38 18.24 17.27
C PHE A 443 15.97 18.37 17.84
N GLY A 444 15.21 19.38 17.40
CA GLY A 444 13.79 19.55 17.72
C GLY A 444 12.89 19.27 16.52
N THR A 445 12.69 17.97 16.21
CA THR A 445 11.48 17.31 15.64
C THR A 445 11.81 15.85 15.35
#